data_AF-A0AAN6I107-F1
#
_entry.id   AF-A0AAN6I107-F1
#
_cell.length_a   1.000
_cell.length_b   1.000
_cell.length_c   1.000
_cell.angle_alpha   90.00
_cell.angle_beta   90.00
_cell.angle_gamma   90.00
#
_symmetry.space_group_name_H-M   'P 1'
#
loop_
_entity.id
_entity.type
_entity.pdbx_description
1 polymer ?
#
loop_
_entity_poly.entity_id
_entity_poly.type
_entity_poly.pdbx_seq_one_letter_code
_entity_poly.pdbx_strand_id
1 'polypeptide(L)'
;MLRVIGLQTRILQVTAIRHHYSIIRKLKNETDIDDLFSTPPTSAPSRSHSMVDPYILSKLLNLSGLSQDISDQEKKELILSLNDHLKFVSQLEDATSSGELKRLVEDSEELTFDDIVSEIENSAAELEKGEPEESWNSLSLTSQHEENYFVVNEGLIKQNKQ
;
A
#
# COMPACT_ATOMS: atom_id res chain seq x y z
N MET A 1 -12.90 -34.19 38.54
CA MET A 1 -12.93 -34.51 37.09
C MET A 1 -12.90 -33.19 36.33
N LEU A 2 -11.69 -32.62 36.12
CA LEU A 2 -11.48 -31.31 35.51
C LEU A 2 -11.15 -31.48 34.02
N ARG A 3 -11.95 -30.87 33.14
CA ARG A 3 -11.64 -30.75 31.71
C ARG A 3 -10.94 -29.42 31.47
N VAL A 4 -9.69 -29.52 31.02
CA VAL A 4 -8.84 -28.40 30.59
C VAL A 4 -9.34 -27.94 29.22
N ILE A 5 -9.65 -26.64 29.11
CA ILE A 5 -10.04 -25.97 27.87
C ILE A 5 -8.74 -25.68 27.09
N GLY A 6 -8.60 -26.30 25.92
CA GLY A 6 -7.45 -26.08 25.03
C GLY A 6 -7.54 -24.72 24.33
N LEU A 7 -6.50 -23.90 24.49
CA LEU A 7 -6.30 -22.71 23.69
C LEU A 7 -6.06 -23.10 22.22
N GLN A 8 -6.91 -22.61 21.32
CA GLN A 8 -6.59 -22.57 19.89
C GLN A 8 -5.55 -21.47 19.64
N THR A 9 -4.32 -21.87 19.34
CA THR A 9 -3.31 -21.01 18.73
C THR A 9 -3.66 -20.79 17.26
N ARG A 10 -3.92 -19.54 16.88
CA ARG A 10 -4.03 -19.14 15.46
C ARG A 10 -2.66 -19.32 14.80
N ILE A 11 -2.62 -20.18 13.79
CA ILE A 11 -1.46 -20.35 12.93
C ILE A 11 -1.43 -19.18 11.96
N LEU A 12 -0.40 -18.32 12.07
CA LEU A 12 -0.02 -17.39 11.02
C LEU A 12 0.34 -18.21 9.77
N GLN A 13 -0.49 -18.13 8.73
CA GLN A 13 -0.14 -18.68 7.42
C GLN A 13 0.98 -17.81 6.83
N VAL A 14 2.21 -18.33 6.89
CA VAL A 14 3.36 -17.76 6.19
C VAL A 14 3.22 -18.14 4.72
N THR A 15 3.02 -17.14 3.87
CA THR A 15 3.00 -17.28 2.41
C THR A 15 4.30 -17.92 1.93
N ALA A 16 4.20 -19.07 1.27
CA ALA A 16 5.34 -19.75 0.69
C ALA A 16 5.80 -19.00 -0.57
N ILE A 17 6.87 -18.21 -0.43
CA ILE A 17 7.66 -17.73 -1.57
C ILE A 17 8.33 -18.97 -2.17
N ARG A 18 7.88 -19.41 -3.36
CA ARG A 18 8.57 -20.46 -4.12
C ARG A 18 9.86 -19.87 -4.68
N HIS A 19 10.91 -19.94 -3.89
CA HIS A 19 12.27 -19.72 -4.37
C HIS A 19 12.69 -20.89 -5.26
N HIS A 20 13.11 -20.61 -6.50
CA HIS A 20 13.90 -21.56 -7.29
C HIS A 20 15.29 -21.73 -6.64
N TYR A 21 15.38 -22.55 -5.60
CA TYR A 21 16.66 -22.99 -5.07
C TYR A 21 17.14 -24.21 -5.86
N SER A 22 18.16 -24.04 -6.68
CA SER A 22 18.94 -25.15 -7.22
C SER A 22 20.10 -25.45 -6.27
N ILE A 23 20.11 -26.63 -5.66
CA ILE A 23 21.29 -27.15 -4.94
C ILE A 23 22.29 -27.57 -6.02
N ILE A 24 23.27 -26.70 -6.32
CA ILE A 24 24.16 -26.86 -7.48
C ILE A 24 25.13 -28.05 -7.28
N ARG A 25 25.71 -28.23 -6.09
CA ARG A 25 26.60 -29.37 -5.76
C ARG A 25 26.92 -29.47 -4.26
N LYS A 26 27.29 -30.68 -3.82
CA LYS A 26 27.86 -30.93 -2.49
C LYS A 26 29.33 -30.48 -2.45
N LEU A 27 29.67 -29.57 -1.54
CA LEU A 27 31.05 -29.17 -1.26
C LEU A 27 31.79 -30.32 -0.58
N LYS A 28 33.02 -30.61 -1.02
CA LYS A 28 33.79 -31.76 -0.51
C LYS A 28 34.92 -31.31 0.40
N ASN A 29 35.58 -30.19 0.10
CA ASN A 29 36.77 -29.71 0.80
C ASN A 29 36.72 -28.19 1.11
N GLU A 30 37.59 -27.73 2.00
CA GLU A 30 37.73 -26.32 2.39
C GLU A 30 38.08 -25.40 1.21
N THR A 31 38.88 -25.90 0.26
CA THR A 31 39.18 -25.19 -1.00
C THR A 31 37.94 -24.90 -1.85
N ASP A 32 36.90 -25.72 -1.78
CA ASP A 32 35.65 -25.46 -2.51
C ASP A 32 34.87 -24.27 -1.93
N ILE A 33 35.11 -23.95 -0.65
CA ILE A 33 34.51 -22.82 0.07
C ILE A 33 35.22 -21.54 -0.34
N ASP A 34 36.55 -21.57 -0.33
CA ASP A 34 37.38 -20.42 -0.72
C ASP A 34 37.13 -20.00 -2.18
N ASP A 35 37.00 -20.97 -3.09
CA ASP A 35 36.68 -20.71 -4.50
C ASP A 35 35.28 -20.09 -4.68
N LEU A 36 34.31 -20.47 -3.83
CA LEU A 36 32.95 -19.92 -3.89
C LEU A 36 32.94 -18.44 -3.50
N PHE A 37 33.63 -18.09 -2.41
CA PHE A 37 33.72 -16.70 -1.93
C PHE A 37 34.71 -15.83 -2.70
N SER A 38 35.57 -16.44 -3.53
CA SER A 38 36.46 -15.72 -4.45
C SER A 38 35.74 -15.23 -5.71
N THR A 39 34.50 -15.67 -5.97
CA THR A 39 33.72 -15.13 -7.08
C THR A 39 33.22 -13.71 -6.75
N PRO A 40 33.55 -12.70 -7.57
CA PRO A 40 33.06 -11.35 -7.32
C PRO A 40 31.53 -11.34 -7.42
N PRO A 41 30.82 -10.71 -6.47
CA PRO A 41 29.37 -10.61 -6.55
C PRO A 41 28.99 -9.95 -7.86
N THR A 42 28.08 -10.58 -8.61
CA THR A 42 27.55 -10.00 -9.84
C THR A 42 26.83 -8.71 -9.46
N SER A 43 27.33 -7.57 -9.96
CA SER A 43 26.69 -6.28 -9.74
C SER A 43 25.30 -6.32 -10.37
N ALA A 44 24.27 -6.02 -9.57
CA ALA A 44 22.92 -5.92 -10.10
C ALA A 44 22.89 -4.86 -11.23
N PRO A 45 22.29 -5.15 -12.39
CA PRO A 45 22.26 -4.21 -13.51
C PRO A 45 21.55 -2.92 -13.09
N SER A 46 22.22 -1.77 -13.24
CA SER A 46 21.60 -0.47 -12.99
C SER A 46 20.58 -0.17 -14.09
N ARG A 47 19.29 -0.27 -13.79
CA ARG A 47 18.23 0.16 -14.71
C ARG A 47 17.92 1.64 -14.58
N SER A 48 17.40 2.21 -15.68
CA SER A 48 16.78 3.52 -15.68
C SER A 48 15.52 3.48 -14.81
N HIS A 49 15.44 4.36 -13.81
CA HIS A 49 14.24 4.60 -13.04
C HIS A 49 13.65 5.95 -13.44
N SER A 50 12.33 6.09 -13.27
CA SER A 50 11.67 7.40 -13.39
C SER A 50 12.28 8.36 -12.38
N MET A 51 12.55 9.60 -12.80
CA MET A 51 13.09 10.63 -11.92
C MET A 51 12.02 11.67 -11.61
N VAL A 52 11.94 12.06 -10.34
CA VAL A 52 11.15 13.19 -9.89
C VAL A 52 11.94 14.46 -10.17
N ASP A 53 11.33 15.37 -10.91
CA ASP A 53 11.79 16.73 -11.12
C ASP A 53 10.89 17.72 -10.32
N PRO A 54 11.21 19.03 -10.29
CA PRO A 54 10.39 20.01 -9.58
C PRO A 54 8.93 20.08 -10.05
N TYR A 55 8.66 19.78 -11.32
CA TYR A 55 7.32 19.80 -11.88
C TYR A 55 6.50 18.60 -11.39
N ILE A 56 7.10 17.41 -11.36
CA ILE A 56 6.50 16.20 -10.80
C ILE A 56 6.28 16.37 -9.30
N LEU A 57 7.24 16.92 -8.57
CA LEU A 57 7.08 17.19 -7.13
C LEU A 57 5.87 18.10 -6.87
N SER A 58 5.72 19.20 -7.61
CA SER A 58 4.56 20.10 -7.47
C SER A 58 3.23 19.36 -7.70
N LYS A 59 3.16 18.48 -8.70
CA LYS A 59 1.97 17.65 -8.94
C LYS A 59 1.70 16.68 -7.80
N LEU A 60 2.74 16.02 -7.27
CA LEU A 60 2.59 15.08 -6.16
C LEU A 60 2.09 15.77 -4.89
N LEU A 61 2.61 16.96 -4.58
CA LEU A 61 2.14 17.77 -3.47
C LEU A 61 0.65 18.13 -3.63
N ASN A 62 0.25 18.54 -4.83
CA ASN A 62 -1.15 18.85 -5.13
C ASN A 62 -2.08 17.63 -4.99
N LEU A 63 -1.70 16.49 -5.55
CA LEU A 63 -2.48 15.25 -5.45
C LEU A 63 -2.60 14.74 -4.01
N SER A 64 -1.60 15.03 -3.17
CA SER A 64 -1.59 14.64 -1.77
C SER A 64 -2.29 15.65 -0.85
N GLY A 65 -2.80 16.76 -1.37
CA GLY A 65 -3.38 17.84 -0.57
C GLY A 65 -2.36 18.56 0.33
N LEU A 66 -1.07 18.52 -0.03
CA LEU A 66 0.01 19.16 0.72
C LEU A 66 0.32 20.56 0.19
N SER A 67 0.84 21.42 1.06
CA SER A 67 1.25 22.78 0.69
C SER A 67 2.35 22.75 -0.38
N GLN A 68 2.24 23.65 -1.35
CA GLN A 68 3.30 23.91 -2.34
C GLN A 68 4.24 25.03 -1.91
N ASP A 69 3.88 25.78 -0.87
CA ASP A 69 4.68 26.85 -0.29
C ASP A 69 5.72 26.24 0.66
N ILE A 70 6.71 25.58 0.06
CA ILE A 70 7.86 24.97 0.72
C ILE A 70 9.14 25.60 0.18
N SER A 71 10.18 25.66 1.02
CA SER A 71 11.44 26.27 0.65
C SER A 71 12.13 25.52 -0.48
N ASP A 72 12.98 26.20 -1.25
CA ASP A 72 13.73 25.55 -2.33
C ASP A 72 14.72 24.50 -1.82
N GLN A 73 15.15 24.60 -0.56
CA GLN A 73 15.97 23.59 0.08
C GLN A 73 15.16 22.31 0.36
N GLU A 74 13.96 22.45 0.94
CA GLU A 74 13.06 21.31 1.19
C GLU A 74 12.64 20.63 -0.12
N LYS A 75 12.38 21.40 -1.18
CA LYS A 75 12.08 20.84 -2.51
C LYS A 75 13.22 19.94 -3.01
N LYS A 76 14.47 20.37 -2.85
CA LYS A 76 15.65 19.58 -3.26
C LYS A 76 15.77 18.30 -2.44
N GLU A 77 15.59 18.39 -1.13
CA GLU A 77 15.65 17.24 -0.23
C GLU A 77 14.54 16.22 -0.53
N LEU A 78 13.32 16.68 -0.79
CA LEU A 78 12.20 15.83 -1.19
C LEU A 78 12.47 15.15 -2.53
N ILE A 79 12.99 15.87 -3.52
CA ILE A 79 13.35 15.29 -4.82
C ILE A 79 14.41 14.20 -4.66
N LEU A 80 15.47 14.46 -3.88
CA LEU A 80 16.53 13.48 -3.64
C LEU A 80 15.98 12.23 -2.95
N SER A 81 15.21 12.42 -1.87
CA SER A 81 14.60 11.32 -1.12
C SER A 81 13.64 10.49 -1.98
N LEU A 82 12.78 11.12 -2.77
CA LEU A 82 11.87 10.42 -3.68
C LEU A 82 12.61 9.64 -4.76
N ASN A 83 13.68 10.20 -5.33
CA ASN A 83 14.49 9.49 -6.32
C ASN A 83 15.22 8.29 -5.71
N ASP A 84 15.71 8.39 -4.48
CA ASP A 84 16.30 7.26 -3.76
C ASP A 84 15.26 6.14 -3.52
N HIS A 85 14.04 6.51 -3.13
CA HIS A 85 12.93 5.54 -3.00
C HIS A 85 12.57 4.89 -4.34
N LEU A 86 12.48 5.65 -5.44
CA LEU A 86 12.19 5.10 -6.76
C LEU A 86 13.32 4.18 -7.24
N LYS A 87 14.58 4.55 -7.00
CA LYS A 87 15.73 3.71 -7.29
C LYS A 87 15.69 2.41 -6.49
N PHE A 88 15.26 2.44 -5.24
CA PHE A 88 15.06 1.23 -4.45
C PHE A 88 13.93 0.36 -5.02
N VAL A 89 12.75 0.94 -5.27
CA VAL A 89 11.57 0.22 -5.77
C VAL A 89 11.81 -0.39 -7.16
N SER A 90 12.52 0.30 -8.05
CA SER A 90 12.87 -0.24 -9.38
C SER A 90 13.72 -1.50 -9.34
N GLN A 91 14.37 -1.83 -8.21
CA GLN A 91 15.06 -3.12 -8.03
C GLN A 91 14.08 -4.27 -7.82
N LEU A 92 12.82 -4.00 -7.46
CA LEU A 92 11.78 -5.01 -7.21
C LEU A 92 11.05 -5.44 -8.49
N GLU A 93 11.17 -4.70 -9.59
CA GLU A 93 10.52 -5.04 -10.87
C GLU A 93 10.96 -6.41 -11.41
N ASP A 94 12.16 -6.89 -11.04
CA ASP A 94 12.64 -8.20 -11.46
C ASP A 94 12.05 -9.35 -10.59
N ALA A 95 11.58 -9.06 -9.38
CA ALA A 95 11.03 -10.07 -8.46
C ALA A 95 9.60 -10.52 -8.84
N THR A 96 8.88 -9.74 -9.66
CA THR A 96 7.49 -10.00 -10.03
C THR A 96 7.33 -10.92 -11.25
N SER A 97 8.42 -11.30 -11.91
CA SER A 97 8.39 -12.19 -13.08
C SER A 97 8.19 -13.68 -12.74
N SER A 98 8.12 -14.05 -11.45
CA SER A 98 8.08 -15.45 -10.97
C SER A 98 6.68 -15.96 -10.56
N GLY A 99 5.60 -15.22 -10.78
CA GLY A 99 4.25 -15.70 -10.49
C GLY A 99 3.18 -14.73 -10.95
N GLU A 100 2.00 -15.24 -11.31
CA GLU A 100 0.81 -14.39 -11.49
C GLU A 100 0.62 -13.57 -10.20
N LEU A 101 0.68 -12.25 -10.32
CA LEU A 101 0.27 -11.33 -9.27
C LEU A 101 -1.22 -11.56 -9.01
N LYS A 102 -1.55 -12.55 -8.19
CA LYS A 102 -2.92 -12.76 -7.74
C LYS A 102 -3.31 -11.55 -6.90
N ARG A 103 -4.40 -10.90 -7.30
CA ARG A 103 -5.09 -9.94 -6.46
C ARG A 103 -5.33 -10.61 -5.09
N LEU A 104 -4.95 -9.95 -4.00
CA LEU A 104 -5.17 -10.47 -2.64
C LEU A 104 -6.66 -10.49 -2.26
N VAL A 105 -7.50 -9.82 -3.04
CA VAL A 105 -8.92 -10.11 -3.08
C VAL A 105 -9.03 -11.37 -3.94
N GLU A 106 -9.20 -12.52 -3.27
CA GLU A 106 -9.56 -13.77 -3.95
C GLU A 106 -10.66 -13.46 -4.97
N ASP A 107 -10.62 -14.13 -6.12
CA ASP A 107 -11.73 -14.12 -7.06
C ASP A 107 -12.94 -14.68 -6.29
N SER A 108 -13.70 -13.78 -5.68
CA SER A 108 -14.92 -14.10 -4.96
C SER A 108 -15.85 -14.77 -5.95
N GLU A 109 -16.61 -15.75 -5.47
CA GLU A 109 -17.62 -16.43 -6.28
C GLU A 109 -18.45 -15.40 -7.07
N GLU A 110 -18.74 -15.72 -8.32
CA GLU A 110 -19.53 -14.83 -9.18
C GLU A 110 -20.90 -14.62 -8.53
N LEU A 111 -21.21 -13.36 -8.21
CA LEU A 111 -22.53 -12.98 -7.69
C LEU A 111 -23.62 -13.44 -8.67
N THR A 112 -24.50 -14.32 -8.21
CA THR A 112 -25.64 -14.75 -9.00
C THR A 112 -26.79 -13.76 -8.89
N PHE A 113 -27.76 -13.88 -9.80
CA PHE A 113 -28.99 -13.08 -9.72
C PHE A 113 -29.74 -13.31 -8.39
N ASP A 114 -29.77 -14.55 -7.92
CA ASP A 114 -30.46 -14.90 -6.67
C ASP A 114 -29.74 -14.31 -5.45
N ASP A 115 -28.41 -14.25 -5.45
CA ASP A 115 -27.63 -13.60 -4.38
C ASP A 115 -27.95 -12.10 -4.30
N ILE A 116 -28.04 -11.44 -5.45
CA ILE A 116 -28.36 -10.00 -5.52
C ILE A 116 -29.78 -9.75 -5.02
N VAL A 117 -30.76 -10.55 -5.47
CA VAL A 117 -32.16 -10.42 -5.03
C VAL A 117 -32.27 -10.68 -3.53
N SER A 118 -31.64 -11.74 -3.04
CA SER A 118 -31.60 -12.08 -1.62
C SER A 118 -30.99 -10.95 -0.79
N GLU A 119 -29.89 -10.33 -1.22
CA GLU A 119 -29.31 -9.23 -0.45
C GLU A 119 -30.13 -7.96 -0.47
N ILE A 120 -30.81 -7.65 -1.59
CA ILE A 120 -31.74 -6.52 -1.63
C ILE A 120 -32.92 -6.75 -0.66
N GLU A 121 -33.47 -7.96 -0.63
CA GLU A 121 -34.59 -8.30 0.25
C GLU A 121 -34.20 -8.29 1.74
N ASN A 122 -32.95 -8.66 2.05
CA ASN A 122 -32.43 -8.72 3.41
C ASN A 122 -31.70 -7.44 3.85
N SER A 123 -31.50 -6.47 2.96
CA SER A 123 -30.89 -5.19 3.28
C SER A 123 -31.77 -4.40 4.25
N ALA A 124 -31.32 -4.25 5.48
CA ALA A 124 -31.97 -3.46 6.52
C ALA A 124 -30.96 -2.50 7.15
N ALA A 125 -31.44 -1.33 7.58
CA ALA A 125 -30.58 -0.33 8.22
C ALA A 125 -29.97 -0.88 9.52
N GLU A 126 -28.65 -0.92 9.59
CA GLU A 126 -27.91 -1.43 10.74
C GLU A 126 -27.58 -0.32 11.74
N LEU A 127 -28.12 -0.44 12.96
CA LEU A 127 -27.91 0.55 14.02
C LEU A 127 -26.43 0.71 14.42
N GLU A 128 -25.67 -0.39 14.46
CA GLU A 128 -24.25 -0.37 14.84
C GLU A 128 -23.37 0.38 13.83
N LYS A 129 -23.82 0.49 12.57
CA LYS A 129 -23.16 1.26 11.51
C LYS A 129 -23.60 2.73 11.46
N GLY A 130 -24.56 3.14 12.30
CA GLY A 130 -25.11 4.49 12.30
C GLY A 130 -25.94 4.81 11.05
N GLU A 131 -26.51 3.79 10.41
CA GLU A 131 -27.33 3.93 9.18
C GLU A 131 -28.72 4.53 9.43
N PRO A 132 -29.43 4.23 10.54
CA PRO A 132 -30.72 4.86 10.79
C PRO A 132 -30.57 6.37 10.95
N GLU A 133 -31.48 7.14 10.35
CA GLU A 133 -31.50 8.60 10.49
C GLU A 133 -31.57 8.99 11.98
N GLU A 134 -30.85 10.06 12.33
CA GLU A 134 -30.77 10.59 13.71
C GLU A 134 -30.21 9.61 14.75
N SER A 135 -29.70 8.42 14.36
CA SER A 135 -29.08 7.47 15.28
C SER A 135 -27.77 7.99 15.90
N TRP A 136 -27.15 8.97 15.25
CA TRP A 136 -25.97 9.67 15.76
C TRP A 136 -25.90 11.10 15.22
N ASN A 137 -25.13 11.96 15.89
CA ASN A 137 -24.85 13.31 15.43
C ASN A 137 -23.60 13.31 14.54
N SER A 138 -23.80 13.49 13.23
CA SER A 138 -22.75 13.54 12.21
C SER A 138 -21.73 14.65 12.40
N LEU A 139 -22.07 15.69 13.16
CA LEU A 139 -21.23 16.85 13.41
C LEU A 139 -20.53 16.81 14.78
N SER A 140 -20.80 15.79 15.60
CA SER A 140 -20.24 15.72 16.96
C SER A 140 -18.70 15.66 17.02
N LEU A 141 -18.06 15.25 15.92
CA LEU A 141 -16.61 15.08 15.82
C LEU A 141 -15.91 16.18 15.02
N THR A 142 -16.64 17.12 14.40
CA THR A 142 -15.99 18.18 13.62
C THR A 142 -15.55 19.34 14.51
N SER A 143 -14.42 19.96 14.15
CA SER A 143 -13.90 21.14 14.84
C SER A 143 -14.67 22.42 14.51
N GLN A 144 -15.29 22.48 13.33
CA GLN A 144 -16.10 23.61 12.86
C GLN A 144 -17.35 23.06 12.14
N HIS A 145 -18.51 23.59 12.52
CA HIS A 145 -19.77 23.38 11.83
C HIS A 145 -20.65 24.62 12.02
N GLU A 146 -21.58 24.81 11.10
CA GLU A 146 -22.61 25.84 11.20
C GLU A 146 -23.95 25.14 11.02
N GLU A 147 -24.79 25.24 12.06
CA GLU A 147 -26.04 24.48 12.13
C GLU A 147 -25.82 22.98 11.87
N ASN A 148 -26.44 22.46 10.81
CA ASN A 148 -26.39 21.07 10.38
C ASN A 148 -25.42 20.84 9.21
N TYR A 149 -24.46 21.74 8.99
CA TYR A 149 -23.52 21.68 7.87
C TYR A 149 -22.06 21.65 8.34
N PHE A 150 -21.24 20.86 7.63
CA PHE A 150 -19.78 20.97 7.72
C PHE A 150 -19.34 22.30 7.09
N VAL A 151 -18.48 23.04 7.79
CA VAL A 151 -17.95 24.31 7.29
C VAL A 151 -16.59 24.08 6.64
N VAL A 152 -16.45 24.56 5.41
CA VAL A 152 -15.18 24.58 4.67
C VAL A 152 -14.87 26.04 4.36
N ASN A 153 -13.72 26.53 4.82
CA ASN A 153 -13.29 27.89 4.52
C ASN A 153 -12.97 28.02 3.02
N GLU A 154 -13.69 28.89 2.31
CA GLU A 154 -13.37 29.21 0.93
C GLU A 154 -12.01 29.91 0.85
N GLY A 155 -11.02 29.24 0.26
CA GLY A 155 -9.73 29.86 0.00
C GLY A 155 -8.79 28.96 -0.76
N LEU A 156 -9.07 28.67 -2.03
CA LEU A 156 -8.06 28.17 -2.99
C LEU A 156 -8.38 28.33 -4.50
N ILE A 157 -9.35 29.16 -4.95
CA ILE A 157 -9.55 29.46 -6.39
C ILE A 157 -10.14 30.88 -6.63
N LYS A 158 -9.39 31.97 -6.36
CA LYS A 158 -9.73 33.33 -6.88
C LYS A 158 -8.50 34.18 -7.24
N GLN A 159 -7.38 33.57 -7.61
CA GLN A 159 -6.26 34.31 -8.23
C GLN A 159 -6.15 33.88 -9.69
N ASN A 160 -6.27 34.84 -10.62
CA ASN A 160 -6.31 34.74 -12.10
C ASN A 160 -7.69 34.83 -12.77
N LYS A 161 -8.44 35.89 -12.45
CA LYS A 161 -9.26 36.61 -13.44
C LYS A 161 -8.86 38.08 -13.44
N GLN A 162 -7.77 38.40 -14.14
CA GLN A 162 -7.51 39.73 -14.70
C GLN A 162 -6.95 39.55 -16.11
#